data_AF-A0A9Q9W800-F1
#
_entry.id   AF-A0A9Q9W800-F1
#
_cell.length_a   1.000
_cell.length_b   1.000
_cell.length_c   1.000
_cell.angle_alpha   90.00
_cell.angle_beta   90.00
_cell.angle_gamma   90.00
#
_symmetry.space_group_name_H-M   'P 1'
#
loop_
_entity.id
_entity.type
_entity.pdbx_description
1 polymer ?
#
loop_
_entity_poly.entity_id
_entity_poly.type
_entity_poly.pdbx_seq_one_letter_code
_entity_poly.pdbx_strand_id
1 'polypeptide(L)'
;MENCLMLMFLCYMVKLITSDSVSVRLVNGDNPCAGRVEVYNGGQWGTVCHYDWDIADAEVVCRELDCGKAVKATYDAHFGQGSGPISMGFVDCSGSETALKDCRSNRQNTQQYCSHDFDAGVICSDSEQRLRLVDGLHLCSGRVEMFRAEGWGSVCDAVFDQQDAEVVCRELGLWAPVQVLGAAAFGKGKGRVWSEEIQCRGNESQIDVCSRSSSQKNSCSHDNDVGVICSGYTDLRLVNGSDSCSGRVELQFLKEWGTVCDACWDMRAASVLCRQLNCGIAVSVVGSDWFGEGRNETRADVFLSGSS
;
A
#
# COMPACT_ATOMS: atom_id res chain seq x y z
N MET A 1 9.64 1.01 32.71
CA MET A 1 9.85 0.19 31.50
C MET A 1 8.79 -0.90 31.30
N GLU A 2 7.61 -0.85 31.96
CA GLU A 2 6.54 -1.84 31.70
C GLU A 2 5.12 -1.23 31.54
N ASN A 3 4.95 0.09 31.63
CA ASN A 3 3.61 0.70 31.63
C ASN A 3 3.12 1.21 30.26
N CYS A 4 3.91 1.09 29.19
CA CYS A 4 3.45 1.47 27.84
C CYS A 4 2.59 0.38 27.18
N LEU A 5 2.86 -0.89 27.49
CA LEU A 5 2.13 -2.04 26.93
C LEU A 5 0.66 -2.12 27.38
N MET A 6 0.33 -1.63 28.58
CA MET A 6 -1.01 -1.81 29.15
C MET A 6 -2.03 -0.75 28.67
N LEU A 7 -1.58 0.44 28.29
CA LEU A 7 -2.44 1.48 27.71
C LEU A 7 -2.73 1.23 26.22
N MET A 8 -1.87 0.46 25.53
CA MET A 8 -2.14 -0.02 24.17
C MET A 8 -3.35 -0.94 24.07
N PHE A 9 -3.73 -1.63 25.16
CA PHE A 9 -4.89 -2.53 25.18
C PHE A 9 -6.23 -1.79 25.13
N LEU A 10 -6.32 -0.56 25.63
CA LEU A 10 -7.59 0.18 25.73
C LEU A 10 -7.94 0.98 24.46
N CYS A 11 -6.96 1.27 23.59
CA CYS A 11 -7.23 1.83 22.27
C CYS A 11 -7.59 0.73 21.23
N TYR A 12 -7.34 -0.55 21.57
CA TYR A 12 -7.44 -1.72 20.68
C TYR A 12 -8.86 -2.30 20.48
N MET A 13 -9.92 -1.60 20.90
CA MET A 13 -11.30 -2.10 20.78
C MET A 13 -12.27 -1.10 20.12
N VAL A 14 -11.81 -0.35 19.13
CA VAL A 14 -12.69 0.06 18.03
C VAL A 14 -12.10 -0.44 16.73
N LYS A 15 -12.17 -1.76 16.58
CA LYS A 15 -12.10 -2.39 15.28
C LYS A 15 -13.39 -1.99 14.56
N LEU A 16 -13.34 -0.98 13.68
CA LEU A 16 -14.34 -0.87 12.62
C LEU A 16 -14.13 -2.08 11.72
N ILE A 17 -14.75 -3.20 12.10
CA ILE A 17 -15.02 -4.30 11.18
C ILE A 17 -16.19 -3.82 10.32
N THR A 18 -15.91 -3.09 9.24
CA THR A 18 -16.79 -3.21 8.09
C THR A 18 -16.40 -4.53 7.43
N SER A 19 -17.18 -5.56 7.71
CA SER A 19 -17.19 -6.76 6.87
C SER A 19 -17.89 -6.40 5.56
N ASP A 20 -17.26 -5.55 4.74
CA ASP A 20 -17.55 -5.57 3.32
C ASP A 20 -16.63 -6.62 2.72
N SER A 21 -17.20 -7.82 2.57
CA SER A 21 -16.58 -8.86 1.74
C SER A 21 -16.32 -8.25 0.36
N VAL A 22 -15.06 -7.99 0.03
CA VAL A 22 -14.62 -7.55 -1.30
C VAL A 22 -15.36 -8.40 -2.33
N SER A 23 -16.20 -7.73 -3.11
CA SER A 23 -17.21 -8.40 -3.91
C SER A 23 -16.74 -8.67 -5.33
N VAL A 24 -15.58 -8.13 -5.68
CA VAL A 24 -14.95 -8.15 -7.00
C VAL A 24 -13.51 -8.66 -6.88
N ARG A 25 -13.00 -9.36 -7.89
CA ARG A 25 -11.58 -9.70 -8.01
C ARG A 25 -11.12 -9.59 -9.45
N LEU A 26 -9.82 -9.36 -9.64
CA LEU A 26 -9.18 -9.40 -10.95
C LEU A 26 -8.41 -10.70 -11.13
N VAL A 27 -8.60 -11.36 -12.26
CA VAL A 27 -8.00 -12.67 -12.57
C VAL A 27 -7.24 -12.61 -13.89
N ASN A 28 -6.13 -13.36 -13.98
CA ASN A 28 -5.28 -13.47 -15.17
C ASN A 28 -4.68 -12.15 -15.68
N GLY A 29 -4.51 -11.14 -14.81
CA GLY A 29 -3.65 -10.00 -15.12
C GLY A 29 -2.21 -10.22 -14.67
N ASP A 30 -1.31 -9.40 -15.21
CA ASP A 30 0.13 -9.40 -14.87
C ASP A 30 0.44 -8.79 -13.49
N ASN A 31 -0.59 -8.36 -12.75
CA ASN A 31 -0.51 -7.70 -11.46
C ASN A 31 -1.93 -7.70 -10.80
N PRO A 32 -2.08 -7.32 -9.52
CA PRO A 32 -3.36 -7.34 -8.81
C PRO A 32 -4.39 -6.30 -9.27
N CYS A 33 -3.95 -5.26 -9.96
CA CYS A 33 -4.76 -4.11 -10.37
C CYS A 33 -5.04 -4.11 -11.89
N ALA A 34 -4.83 -5.25 -12.54
CA ALA A 34 -5.26 -5.54 -13.90
C ALA A 34 -5.80 -6.96 -13.97
N GLY A 35 -6.74 -7.22 -14.87
CA GLY A 35 -7.25 -8.56 -15.12
C GLY A 35 -8.72 -8.59 -15.52
N ARG A 36 -9.22 -9.81 -15.76
CA ARG A 36 -10.65 -10.10 -15.97
C ARG A 36 -11.41 -9.83 -14.68
N VAL A 37 -12.53 -9.13 -14.79
CA VAL A 37 -13.39 -8.80 -13.64
C VAL A 37 -14.29 -9.99 -13.31
N GLU A 38 -14.21 -10.47 -12.07
CA GLU A 38 -15.12 -11.48 -11.54
C GLU A 38 -15.80 -10.96 -10.27
N VAL A 39 -17.10 -11.19 -10.16
CA VAL A 39 -17.95 -10.71 -9.05
C VAL A 39 -18.47 -11.90 -8.26
N TYR A 40 -18.40 -11.83 -6.93
CA TYR A 40 -18.91 -12.84 -6.03
C TYR A 40 -20.39 -12.62 -5.74
N ASN A 41 -21.28 -13.52 -6.15
CA ASN A 41 -22.71 -13.40 -5.91
C ASN A 41 -23.30 -14.72 -5.40
N GLY A 42 -24.03 -14.67 -4.28
CA GLY A 42 -24.79 -15.82 -3.77
C GLY A 42 -23.99 -17.09 -3.51
N GLY A 43 -22.71 -16.99 -3.17
CA GLY A 43 -21.85 -18.15 -2.89
C GLY A 43 -20.87 -18.52 -4.01
N GLN A 44 -20.96 -17.90 -5.18
CA GLN A 44 -20.19 -18.27 -6.37
C GLN A 44 -19.58 -17.05 -7.08
N TRP A 45 -18.40 -17.22 -7.65
CA TRP A 45 -17.77 -16.24 -8.54
C TRP A 45 -18.34 -16.36 -9.95
N GLY A 46 -18.62 -15.24 -10.59
CA GLY A 46 -18.95 -15.21 -12.01
C GLY A 46 -18.36 -13.99 -12.72
N THR A 47 -18.34 -14.05 -14.04
CA THR A 47 -17.69 -13.03 -14.87
C THR A 47 -18.62 -11.86 -15.18
N VAL A 48 -18.05 -10.76 -15.67
CA VAL A 48 -18.78 -9.61 -16.19
C VAL A 48 -18.66 -9.59 -17.70
N CYS A 49 -19.76 -9.35 -18.40
CA CYS A 49 -19.80 -9.24 -19.85
C CYS A 49 -19.54 -7.80 -20.32
N HIS A 50 -18.78 -7.64 -21.38
CA HIS A 50 -18.30 -6.34 -21.86
C HIS A 50 -19.33 -5.50 -22.63
N TYR A 51 -20.58 -5.97 -22.83
CA TYR A 51 -21.62 -5.16 -23.44
C TYR A 51 -21.97 -3.98 -22.52
N ASP A 52 -21.91 -2.76 -23.08
CA ASP A 52 -21.95 -1.46 -22.41
C ASP A 52 -20.86 -1.25 -21.34
N TRP A 53 -19.86 -2.13 -21.25
CA TRP A 53 -18.74 -1.97 -20.33
C TRP A 53 -17.88 -0.79 -20.75
N ASP A 54 -17.70 0.19 -19.87
CA ASP A 54 -16.95 1.40 -20.18
C ASP A 54 -15.95 1.80 -19.09
N ILE A 55 -15.34 2.97 -19.26
CA ILE A 55 -14.34 3.49 -18.33
C ILE A 55 -14.95 3.91 -16.98
N ALA A 56 -16.22 4.30 -16.94
CA ALA A 56 -16.90 4.64 -15.70
C ALA A 56 -17.16 3.38 -14.86
N ASP A 57 -17.51 2.26 -15.50
CA ASP A 57 -17.60 0.97 -14.83
C ASP A 57 -16.24 0.51 -14.30
N ALA A 58 -15.20 0.65 -15.11
CA ALA A 58 -13.84 0.32 -14.71
C ALA A 58 -13.36 1.18 -13.53
N GLU A 59 -13.74 2.46 -13.48
CA GLU A 59 -13.40 3.37 -12.37
C GLU A 59 -13.98 2.88 -11.04
N VAL A 60 -15.21 2.36 -11.06
CA VAL A 60 -15.83 1.75 -9.86
C VAL A 60 -15.05 0.52 -9.41
N VAL A 61 -14.64 -0.36 -10.34
CA VAL A 61 -13.83 -1.54 -10.00
C VAL A 61 -12.47 -1.16 -9.42
N CYS A 62 -11.76 -0.25 -10.08
CA CYS A 62 -10.44 0.19 -9.62
C CYS A 62 -10.52 0.85 -8.24
N ARG A 63 -11.57 1.62 -7.97
CA ARG A 63 -11.81 2.22 -6.66
C ARG A 63 -12.23 1.19 -5.60
N GLU A 64 -13.12 0.25 -5.92
CA GLU A 64 -13.56 -0.81 -4.99
C GLU A 64 -12.39 -1.68 -4.53
N LEU A 65 -11.38 -1.85 -5.39
CA LEU A 65 -10.17 -2.63 -5.12
C LEU A 65 -8.98 -1.81 -4.58
N ASP A 66 -9.14 -0.49 -4.40
CA ASP A 66 -8.07 0.43 -4.01
C ASP A 66 -6.83 0.36 -4.93
N CYS A 67 -7.09 0.29 -6.24
CA CYS A 67 -6.11 0.16 -7.32
C CYS A 67 -5.89 1.47 -8.10
N GLY A 68 -6.25 2.60 -7.48
CA GLY A 68 -6.18 3.92 -8.10
C GLY A 68 -7.28 4.13 -9.14
N LYS A 69 -6.94 4.82 -10.24
CA LYS A 69 -7.90 5.22 -11.30
C LYS A 69 -7.98 4.19 -12.42
N ALA A 70 -9.09 4.12 -13.14
CA ALA A 70 -9.17 3.32 -14.34
C ALA A 70 -8.32 3.93 -15.47
N VAL A 71 -7.39 3.14 -15.99
CA VAL A 71 -6.61 3.48 -17.19
C VAL A 71 -7.31 2.93 -18.42
N LYS A 72 -7.87 1.70 -18.33
CA LYS A 72 -8.50 1.04 -19.47
C LYS A 72 -9.58 0.06 -19.05
N ALA A 73 -10.74 0.14 -19.72
CA ALA A 73 -11.71 -0.93 -19.82
C ALA A 73 -11.33 -1.86 -20.98
N THR A 74 -11.25 -3.16 -20.72
CA THR A 74 -10.86 -4.18 -21.72
C THR A 74 -12.02 -5.08 -22.09
N TYR A 75 -11.96 -5.60 -23.31
CA TYR A 75 -13.06 -6.23 -24.03
C TYR A 75 -12.63 -7.61 -24.55
N ASP A 76 -13.58 -8.39 -25.06
CA ASP A 76 -13.32 -9.61 -25.84
C ASP A 76 -12.39 -10.61 -25.12
N ALA A 77 -12.59 -10.81 -23.82
CA ALA A 77 -11.79 -11.70 -22.99
C ALA A 77 -10.27 -11.43 -23.11
N HIS A 78 -9.87 -10.15 -23.07
CA HIS A 78 -8.47 -9.73 -23.19
C HIS A 78 -7.50 -10.50 -22.26
N PHE A 79 -7.93 -10.79 -21.02
CA PHE A 79 -7.18 -11.56 -20.01
C PHE A 79 -7.51 -13.06 -20.03
N GLY A 80 -8.05 -13.54 -21.14
CA GLY A 80 -8.59 -14.88 -21.31
C GLY A 80 -10.01 -15.04 -20.78
N GLN A 81 -10.67 -16.07 -21.27
CA GLN A 81 -12.04 -16.44 -20.92
C GLN A 81 -12.11 -16.93 -19.47
N GLY A 82 -13.16 -16.53 -18.76
CA GLY A 82 -13.52 -17.08 -17.47
C GLY A 82 -14.29 -18.38 -17.60
N SER A 83 -14.86 -18.81 -16.48
CA SER A 83 -15.69 -20.02 -16.42
C SER A 83 -16.81 -19.86 -15.41
N GLY A 84 -17.89 -20.62 -15.59
CA GLY A 84 -19.05 -20.56 -14.71
C GLY A 84 -20.08 -19.53 -15.15
N PRO A 85 -20.83 -18.91 -14.22
CA PRO A 85 -21.91 -17.99 -14.57
C PRO A 85 -21.35 -16.63 -15.01
N ILE A 86 -21.96 -16.04 -16.03
CA ILE A 86 -21.82 -14.61 -16.32
C ILE A 86 -22.78 -13.88 -15.39
N SER A 87 -22.24 -13.22 -14.37
CA SER A 87 -23.01 -12.65 -13.26
C SER A 87 -23.68 -11.34 -13.62
N MET A 88 -23.03 -10.55 -14.47
CA MET A 88 -23.49 -9.22 -14.85
C MET A 88 -23.12 -8.90 -16.31
N GLY A 89 -23.85 -7.97 -16.91
CA GLY A 89 -23.63 -7.45 -18.26
C GLY A 89 -24.56 -6.27 -18.48
N PHE A 90 -24.28 -5.45 -19.50
CA PHE A 90 -24.96 -4.16 -19.70
C PHE A 90 -24.85 -3.30 -18.44
N VAL A 91 -23.63 -3.25 -17.89
CA VAL A 91 -23.32 -2.47 -16.69
C VAL A 91 -23.30 -1.01 -17.11
N ASP A 92 -23.89 -0.15 -16.29
CA ASP A 92 -24.04 1.27 -16.57
C ASP A 92 -23.87 2.03 -15.25
N CYS A 93 -22.61 2.12 -14.83
CA CYS A 93 -22.18 2.91 -13.69
C CYS A 93 -22.09 4.40 -14.07
N SER A 94 -22.39 5.28 -13.12
CA SER A 94 -22.04 6.70 -13.20
C SER A 94 -20.55 6.99 -12.96
N GLY A 95 -19.84 6.02 -12.38
CA GLY A 95 -18.43 6.15 -11.96
C GLY A 95 -18.28 6.60 -10.50
N SER A 96 -19.37 6.81 -9.77
CA SER A 96 -19.39 7.31 -8.38
C SER A 96 -19.85 6.28 -7.35
N GLU A 97 -20.27 5.11 -7.81
CA GLU A 97 -20.75 3.99 -7.00
C GLU A 97 -19.65 3.40 -6.11
N THR A 98 -20.01 2.96 -4.91
CA THR A 98 -19.06 2.36 -3.96
C THR A 98 -18.63 0.95 -4.35
N ALA A 99 -19.53 0.18 -4.98
CA ALA A 99 -19.24 -1.17 -5.45
C ALA A 99 -19.87 -1.41 -6.82
N LEU A 100 -19.27 -2.29 -7.62
CA LEU A 100 -19.73 -2.60 -8.98
C LEU A 100 -21.17 -3.15 -9.00
N LYS A 101 -21.57 -3.84 -7.93
CA LYS A 101 -22.93 -4.39 -7.78
C LYS A 101 -24.01 -3.32 -7.60
N ASP A 102 -23.62 -2.11 -7.18
CA ASP A 102 -24.55 -0.99 -6.99
C ASP A 102 -24.90 -0.32 -8.33
N CYS A 103 -24.13 -0.62 -9.39
CA CYS A 103 -24.40 -0.13 -10.73
C CYS A 103 -25.62 -0.80 -11.35
N ARG A 104 -26.29 -0.05 -12.22
CA ARG A 104 -27.40 -0.59 -13.00
C ARG A 104 -26.85 -1.67 -13.93
N SER A 105 -27.54 -2.81 -14.01
CA SER A 105 -27.20 -3.89 -14.93
C SER A 105 -28.46 -4.57 -15.49
N ASN A 106 -28.35 -5.19 -16.67
CA ASN A 106 -29.48 -5.88 -17.31
C ASN A 106 -29.27 -7.40 -17.34
N ARG A 107 -29.78 -8.09 -16.31
CA ARG A 107 -29.67 -9.55 -16.20
C ARG A 107 -30.34 -10.32 -17.33
N GLN A 108 -31.47 -9.84 -17.84
CA GLN A 108 -32.22 -10.55 -18.88
C GLN A 108 -31.42 -10.57 -20.20
N ASN A 109 -30.86 -9.43 -20.59
CA ASN A 109 -30.02 -9.35 -21.79
C ASN A 109 -28.69 -10.10 -21.59
N THR A 110 -28.12 -10.09 -20.38
CA THR A 110 -26.89 -10.82 -20.07
C THR A 110 -27.03 -12.31 -20.39
N GLN A 111 -28.13 -12.94 -19.99
CA GLN A 111 -28.37 -14.37 -20.26
C GLN A 111 -28.58 -14.70 -21.74
N GLN A 112 -28.99 -13.72 -22.55
CA GLN A 112 -29.33 -13.94 -23.95
C GLN A 112 -28.17 -13.64 -24.91
N TYR A 113 -27.31 -12.68 -24.58
CA TYR A 113 -26.31 -12.15 -25.51
C TYR A 113 -24.86 -12.36 -25.07
N CYS A 114 -24.62 -12.66 -23.79
CA CYS A 114 -23.26 -12.81 -23.29
C CYS A 114 -22.77 -14.26 -23.37
N SER A 115 -21.48 -14.40 -23.68
CA SER A 115 -20.70 -15.62 -23.63
C SER A 115 -19.33 -15.27 -23.06
N HIS A 116 -18.51 -16.26 -22.67
CA HIS A 116 -17.20 -15.98 -22.09
C HIS A 116 -16.22 -15.33 -23.07
N ASP A 117 -16.48 -15.39 -24.38
CA ASP A 117 -15.71 -14.64 -25.39
C ASP A 117 -15.83 -13.12 -25.18
N PHE A 118 -16.84 -12.70 -24.43
CA PHE A 118 -17.19 -11.31 -24.13
C PHE A 118 -16.85 -10.92 -22.69
N ASP A 119 -16.03 -11.68 -21.98
CA ASP A 119 -15.66 -11.34 -20.60
C ASP A 119 -14.87 -10.02 -20.55
N ALA A 120 -15.30 -9.13 -19.66
CA ALA A 120 -14.72 -7.81 -19.43
C ALA A 120 -13.53 -7.88 -18.47
N GLY A 121 -12.61 -6.94 -18.65
CA GLY A 121 -11.46 -6.75 -17.75
C GLY A 121 -11.17 -5.27 -17.52
N VAL A 122 -10.25 -4.99 -16.60
CA VAL A 122 -9.78 -3.64 -16.32
C VAL A 122 -8.26 -3.59 -16.22
N ILE A 123 -7.71 -2.39 -16.45
CA ILE A 123 -6.35 -2.00 -16.11
C ILE A 123 -6.46 -0.70 -15.32
N CYS A 124 -6.03 -0.72 -14.07
CA CYS A 124 -6.04 0.43 -13.18
C CYS A 124 -4.67 1.13 -13.15
N SER A 125 -4.57 2.34 -12.61
CA SER A 125 -3.32 3.11 -12.57
C SER A 125 -2.25 2.41 -11.75
N ASP A 126 -2.68 1.68 -10.73
CA ASP A 126 -1.78 0.99 -9.82
C ASP A 126 -1.51 -0.44 -10.32
N SER A 127 -1.90 -0.77 -11.56
CA SER A 127 -1.50 -2.01 -12.22
C SER A 127 0.00 -2.11 -12.47
N GLU A 128 0.71 -0.99 -12.47
CA GLU A 128 2.16 -1.04 -12.49
C GLU A 128 2.77 -1.41 -11.13
N GLN A 129 1.96 -1.52 -10.07
CA GLN A 129 2.44 -1.79 -8.72
C GLN A 129 2.68 -3.28 -8.50
N ARG A 130 3.95 -3.68 -8.65
CA ARG A 130 4.44 -5.05 -8.44
C ARG A 130 5.05 -5.26 -7.06
N LEU A 131 4.71 -4.39 -6.11
CA LEU A 131 5.36 -4.28 -4.81
C LEU A 131 4.31 -3.98 -3.73
N ARG A 132 4.44 -4.60 -2.56
CA ARG A 132 3.58 -4.30 -1.39
C ARG A 132 4.32 -4.55 -0.07
N LEU A 133 3.82 -3.91 0.99
CA LEU A 133 4.19 -4.20 2.38
C LEU A 133 3.08 -4.98 3.08
N VAL A 134 3.40 -6.10 3.72
CA VAL A 134 2.44 -7.00 4.36
C VAL A 134 2.74 -7.19 5.84
N ASP A 135 1.71 -7.39 6.66
CA ASP A 135 1.81 -7.69 8.09
C ASP A 135 2.55 -6.63 8.94
N GLY A 136 2.60 -5.39 8.43
CA GLY A 136 2.99 -4.23 9.22
C GLY A 136 1.87 -3.74 10.14
N LEU A 137 2.25 -3.03 11.20
CA LEU A 137 1.29 -2.37 12.09
C LEU A 137 0.53 -1.24 11.39
N HIS A 138 1.17 -0.62 10.38
CA HIS A 138 0.63 0.45 9.56
C HIS A 138 1.09 0.30 8.10
N LEU A 139 0.42 1.01 7.17
CA LEU A 139 0.69 1.02 5.72
C LEU A 139 2.15 1.36 5.35
N CYS A 140 2.89 2.01 6.26
CA CYS A 140 4.27 2.45 6.05
C CYS A 140 5.31 1.42 6.50
N SER A 141 4.87 0.25 6.95
CA SER A 141 5.75 -0.80 7.47
C SER A 141 5.27 -2.16 6.99
N GLY A 142 6.18 -3.11 6.87
CA GLY A 142 5.79 -4.50 6.62
C GLY A 142 6.88 -5.30 5.91
N ARG A 143 6.60 -6.58 5.73
CA ARG A 143 7.36 -7.50 4.90
C ARG A 143 7.27 -7.07 3.44
N VAL A 144 8.40 -7.02 2.75
CA VAL A 144 8.45 -6.69 1.33
C VAL A 144 8.04 -7.91 0.51
N GLU A 145 6.96 -7.77 -0.24
CA GLU A 145 6.53 -8.79 -1.22
C GLU A 145 6.51 -8.18 -2.61
N MET A 146 7.02 -8.95 -3.58
CA MET A 146 7.10 -8.57 -4.99
C MET A 146 6.31 -9.55 -5.85
N PHE A 147 5.58 -9.03 -6.84
CA PHE A 147 4.88 -9.82 -7.84
C PHE A 147 5.77 -10.05 -9.06
N ARG A 148 5.95 -11.31 -9.45
CA ARG A 148 6.64 -11.72 -10.69
C ARG A 148 5.76 -12.71 -11.45
N ALA A 149 6.21 -13.18 -12.63
CA ALA A 149 5.45 -14.09 -13.50
C ALA A 149 4.91 -15.36 -12.81
N GLU A 150 5.52 -15.79 -11.71
CA GLU A 150 5.11 -16.98 -10.93
C GLU A 150 4.20 -16.63 -9.73
N GLY A 151 3.82 -15.37 -9.56
CA GLY A 151 2.98 -14.87 -8.47
C GLY A 151 3.74 -14.02 -7.45
N TRP A 152 3.11 -13.83 -6.28
CA TRP A 152 3.69 -13.12 -5.15
C TRP A 152 4.78 -13.95 -4.45
N GLY A 153 5.87 -13.30 -4.08
CA GLY A 153 6.91 -13.87 -3.24
C GLY A 153 7.55 -12.84 -2.31
N SER A 154 8.10 -13.31 -1.20
CA SER A 154 8.85 -12.48 -0.25
C SER A 154 10.28 -12.26 -0.73
N VAL A 155 10.93 -11.20 -0.25
CA VAL A 155 12.33 -10.90 -0.61
C VAL A 155 13.25 -11.32 0.53
N CYS A 156 14.39 -11.93 0.20
CA CYS A 156 15.37 -12.34 1.20
C CYS A 156 16.20 -11.15 1.73
N ASP A 157 16.44 -11.12 3.04
CA ASP A 157 17.21 -10.07 3.74
C ASP A 157 18.70 -10.05 3.37
N ALA A 158 19.27 -11.18 2.94
CA ALA A 158 20.67 -11.26 2.51
C ALA A 158 20.95 -10.59 1.16
N VAL A 159 19.89 -10.24 0.41
CA VAL A 159 19.95 -9.73 -0.97
C VAL A 159 19.22 -8.39 -1.14
N PHE A 160 18.87 -7.74 -0.02
CA PHE A 160 18.11 -6.51 0.01
C PHE A 160 18.82 -5.50 0.92
N ASP A 161 19.16 -4.34 0.38
CA ASP A 161 19.90 -3.30 1.10
C ASP A 161 19.12 -1.99 1.27
N GLN A 162 19.81 -0.97 1.78
CA GLN A 162 19.23 0.34 2.02
C GLN A 162 18.85 1.06 0.71
N GLN A 163 19.61 0.88 -0.37
CA GLN A 163 19.31 1.49 -1.67
C GLN A 163 18.07 0.85 -2.30
N ASP A 164 17.90 -0.46 -2.13
CA ASP A 164 16.68 -1.15 -2.53
C ASP A 164 15.47 -0.62 -1.74
N ALA A 165 15.64 -0.38 -0.44
CA ALA A 165 14.60 0.21 0.41
C ALA A 165 14.20 1.63 -0.02
N GLU A 166 15.13 2.44 -0.55
CA GLU A 166 14.82 3.77 -1.10
C GLU A 166 13.88 3.68 -2.30
N VAL A 167 14.11 2.70 -3.18
CA VAL A 167 13.22 2.45 -4.32
C VAL A 167 11.88 1.90 -3.85
N VAL A 168 11.88 0.95 -2.91
CA VAL A 168 10.64 0.36 -2.36
C VAL A 168 9.75 1.41 -1.73
N CYS A 169 10.28 2.24 -0.83
CA CYS A 169 9.48 3.28 -0.18
C CYS A 169 8.95 4.27 -1.23
N ARG A 170 9.79 4.73 -2.16
CA ARG A 170 9.39 5.69 -3.20
C ARG A 170 8.31 5.14 -4.14
N GLU A 171 8.46 3.91 -4.61
CA GLU A 171 7.50 3.26 -5.52
C GLU A 171 6.11 3.13 -4.88
N LEU A 172 6.07 2.90 -3.56
CA LEU A 172 4.83 2.85 -2.78
C LEU A 172 4.26 4.23 -2.42
N GLY A 173 4.84 5.32 -2.93
CA GLY A 173 4.45 6.69 -2.58
C GLY A 173 4.80 7.07 -1.12
N LEU A 174 5.64 6.27 -0.47
CA LEU A 174 6.22 6.54 0.83
C LEU A 174 7.52 7.32 0.61
N TRP A 175 7.99 8.06 1.62
CA TRP A 175 9.18 8.90 1.46
C TRP A 175 10.46 8.10 1.71
N ALA A 176 11.08 8.24 2.89
CA ALA A 176 12.39 7.67 3.13
C ALA A 176 12.27 6.33 3.87
N PRO A 177 13.12 5.34 3.54
CA PRO A 177 13.30 4.17 4.40
C PRO A 177 13.92 4.61 5.73
N VAL A 178 13.21 4.34 6.81
CA VAL A 178 13.67 4.53 8.20
C VAL A 178 14.48 3.33 8.64
N GLN A 179 14.03 2.13 8.29
CA GLN A 179 14.66 0.90 8.73
C GLN A 179 14.47 -0.25 7.73
N VAL A 180 15.52 -1.03 7.51
CA VAL A 180 15.47 -2.34 6.85
C VAL A 180 15.66 -3.40 7.93
N LEU A 181 14.74 -4.36 7.97
CA LEU A 181 14.65 -5.40 8.99
C LEU A 181 14.73 -6.77 8.33
N GLY A 182 15.67 -7.60 8.77
CA GLY A 182 15.75 -9.01 8.35
C GLY A 182 14.99 -9.94 9.29
N ALA A 183 15.30 -11.23 9.18
CA ALA A 183 14.85 -12.28 10.09
C ALA A 183 13.33 -12.36 10.27
N ALA A 184 12.55 -12.10 9.22
CA ALA A 184 11.08 -12.14 9.24
C ALA A 184 10.46 -11.27 10.34
N ALA A 185 10.95 -10.04 10.52
CA ALA A 185 10.50 -9.12 11.57
C ALA A 185 8.97 -8.84 11.55
N PHE A 186 8.34 -8.91 10.38
CA PHE A 186 6.88 -8.78 10.21
C PHE A 186 6.18 -10.12 10.00
N GLY A 187 6.81 -11.20 10.46
CA GLY A 187 6.33 -12.56 10.25
C GLY A 187 6.70 -13.13 8.88
N LYS A 188 6.49 -14.44 8.76
CA LYS A 188 6.87 -15.25 7.61
C LYS A 188 5.87 -15.10 6.47
N GLY A 189 6.37 -14.87 5.27
CA GLY A 189 5.60 -14.90 4.04
C GLY A 189 5.12 -16.30 3.67
N LYS A 190 4.50 -16.38 2.50
CA LYS A 190 4.04 -17.63 1.89
C LYS A 190 4.55 -17.72 0.47
N GLY A 191 4.79 -18.94 0.00
CA GLY A 191 5.16 -19.18 -1.40
C GLY A 191 6.66 -19.16 -1.61
N ARG A 192 7.11 -18.43 -2.63
CA ARG A 192 8.53 -18.37 -3.03
C ARG A 192 9.24 -17.21 -2.34
N VAL A 193 10.53 -17.41 -2.03
CA VAL A 193 11.43 -16.37 -1.53
C VAL A 193 12.39 -15.96 -2.67
N TRP A 194 12.34 -14.69 -3.06
CA TRP A 194 13.24 -14.11 -4.05
C TRP A 194 14.63 -13.93 -3.43
N SER A 195 15.60 -14.69 -3.96
CA SER A 195 16.99 -14.75 -3.47
C SER A 195 18.01 -14.25 -4.51
N GLU A 196 17.53 -13.55 -5.53
CA GLU A 196 18.37 -12.87 -6.53
C GLU A 196 18.74 -11.50 -5.98
N GLU A 197 20.02 -11.12 -6.08
CA GLU A 197 20.50 -9.82 -5.63
C GLU A 197 19.86 -8.70 -6.45
N ILE A 198 19.10 -7.86 -5.78
CA ILE A 198 18.58 -6.59 -6.30
C ILE A 198 19.69 -5.56 -6.07
N GLN A 199 20.02 -4.80 -7.10
CA GLN A 199 21.11 -3.83 -7.04
C GLN A 199 20.57 -2.47 -7.51
N CYS A 200 19.71 -1.88 -6.69
CA CYS A 200 19.25 -0.52 -6.93
C CYS A 200 20.36 0.50 -6.65
N ARG A 201 20.33 1.62 -7.39
CA ARG A 201 21.13 2.82 -7.11
C ARG A 201 20.48 3.71 -6.07
N GLY A 202 19.18 3.53 -5.85
CA GLY A 202 18.36 4.32 -4.91
C GLY A 202 17.55 5.43 -5.58
N ASN A 203 17.68 5.64 -6.89
CA ASN A 203 16.95 6.68 -7.65
C ASN A 203 16.00 6.15 -8.73
N GLU A 204 15.86 4.83 -8.83
CA GLU A 204 14.94 4.17 -9.74
C GLU A 204 13.47 4.46 -9.42
N SER A 205 12.63 4.63 -10.43
CA SER A 205 11.20 4.86 -10.22
C SER A 205 10.46 3.61 -9.72
N GLN A 206 10.98 2.42 -10.05
CA GLN A 206 10.40 1.14 -9.68
C GLN A 206 11.50 0.09 -9.45
N ILE A 207 11.22 -0.87 -8.58
CA ILE A 207 12.12 -1.96 -8.19
C ILE A 207 12.46 -2.92 -9.35
N ASP A 208 11.60 -2.97 -10.37
CA ASP A 208 11.83 -3.77 -11.58
C ASP A 208 12.87 -3.15 -12.53
N VAL A 209 13.14 -1.85 -12.39
CA VAL A 209 14.18 -1.15 -13.15
C VAL A 209 15.57 -1.45 -12.59
N CYS A 210 15.66 -1.83 -11.31
CA CYS A 210 16.93 -2.15 -10.68
C CYS A 210 17.62 -3.35 -11.35
N SER A 211 18.95 -3.27 -11.44
CA SER A 211 19.74 -4.37 -11.98
C SER A 211 19.64 -5.59 -11.07
N ARG A 212 19.68 -6.80 -11.67
CA ARG A 212 19.64 -8.06 -10.92
C ARG A 212 20.84 -8.91 -11.26
N SER A 213 21.44 -9.53 -10.24
CA SER A 213 22.49 -10.52 -10.43
C SER A 213 21.91 -11.92 -10.38
N SER A 214 22.29 -12.76 -11.35
CA SER A 214 21.95 -14.21 -11.34
C SER A 214 22.75 -15.01 -10.32
N SER A 215 23.59 -14.35 -9.51
CA SER A 215 24.32 -14.98 -8.42
C SER A 215 23.34 -15.28 -7.28
N GLN A 216 22.79 -16.50 -7.26
CA GLN A 216 22.05 -17.01 -6.11
C GLN A 216 22.96 -16.99 -4.88
N LYS A 217 22.77 -16.00 -4.00
CA LYS A 217 23.38 -15.99 -2.67
C LYS A 217 22.44 -16.73 -1.72
N ASN A 218 22.82 -17.96 -1.36
CA ASN A 218 22.25 -18.79 -0.28
C ASN A 218 20.83 -19.34 -0.48
N SER A 219 20.53 -20.40 0.28
CA SER A 219 19.19 -20.97 0.43
C SER A 219 18.39 -20.12 1.42
N CYS A 220 17.78 -19.03 0.96
CA CYS A 220 16.88 -18.26 1.81
C CYS A 220 15.59 -19.05 2.07
N SER A 221 15.06 -18.92 3.28
CA SER A 221 13.74 -19.42 3.64
C SER A 221 12.89 -18.26 4.15
N HIS A 222 11.62 -18.52 4.50
CA HIS A 222 10.78 -17.46 5.09
C HIS A 222 11.28 -16.96 6.44
N ASP A 223 12.27 -17.60 7.07
CA ASP A 223 12.98 -17.03 8.23
C ASP A 223 13.84 -15.82 7.85
N ASN A 224 14.11 -15.62 6.56
CA ASN A 224 14.95 -14.56 6.01
C ASN A 224 14.13 -13.48 5.29
N ASP A 225 12.81 -13.45 5.48
CA ASP A 225 11.98 -12.46 4.79
C ASP A 225 12.30 -11.05 5.29
N VAL A 226 12.66 -10.17 4.36
CA VAL A 226 12.97 -8.78 4.65
C VAL A 226 11.70 -7.96 4.84
N GLY A 227 11.77 -6.98 5.73
CA GLY A 227 10.77 -5.95 5.91
C GLY A 227 11.39 -4.57 5.94
N VAL A 228 10.56 -3.57 5.70
CA VAL A 228 10.97 -2.17 5.75
C VAL A 228 9.99 -1.36 6.59
N ILE A 229 10.51 -0.28 7.16
CA ILE A 229 9.73 0.81 7.73
C ILE A 229 10.08 2.05 6.94
N CYS A 230 9.09 2.67 6.34
CA CYS A 230 9.19 3.95 5.65
C CYS A 230 8.61 5.07 6.54
N SER A 231 9.05 6.30 6.33
CA SER A 231 8.66 7.44 7.18
C SER A 231 7.19 7.83 7.07
N GLY A 232 6.50 7.48 5.98
CA GLY A 232 5.05 7.69 5.81
C GLY A 232 4.59 9.15 5.67
N TYR A 233 5.29 10.12 6.23
CA TYR A 233 5.00 11.55 6.08
C TYR A 233 5.64 12.15 4.83
N THR A 234 4.91 13.05 4.18
CA THR A 234 5.28 13.75 2.93
C THR A 234 5.78 15.17 3.15
N ASP A 235 5.56 15.74 4.33
CA ASP A 235 6.05 17.08 4.66
C ASP A 235 6.08 17.23 6.19
N LEU A 236 6.86 18.19 6.66
CA LEU A 236 7.04 18.46 8.08
C LEU A 236 7.17 19.96 8.31
N ARG A 237 6.57 20.45 9.39
CA ARG A 237 6.64 21.87 9.75
C ARG A 237 6.59 22.08 11.25
N LEU A 238 7.12 23.22 11.67
CA LEU A 238 6.95 23.75 13.02
C LEU A 238 5.92 24.88 12.99
N VAL A 239 4.91 24.78 13.85
CA VAL A 239 3.79 25.73 13.90
C VAL A 239 3.73 26.41 15.27
N ASN A 240 3.32 27.67 15.31
CA ASN A 240 3.16 28.48 16.52
C ASN A 240 4.45 28.74 17.33
N GLY A 241 5.63 28.60 16.73
CA GLY A 241 6.88 29.05 17.36
C GLY A 241 7.16 30.54 17.16
N SER A 242 8.25 31.00 17.75
CA SER A 242 8.77 32.35 17.57
C SER A 242 9.45 32.57 16.20
N ASP A 243 9.87 31.47 15.57
CA ASP A 243 10.58 31.46 14.28
C ASP A 243 10.29 30.15 13.52
N SER A 244 10.92 29.98 12.34
CA SER A 244 10.75 28.78 11.50
C SER A 244 11.40 27.51 12.07
N CYS A 245 12.17 27.61 13.14
CA CYS A 245 12.92 26.52 13.76
C CYS A 245 12.45 26.20 15.19
N SER A 246 11.32 26.76 15.59
CA SER A 246 10.65 26.52 16.86
C SER A 246 9.15 26.33 16.62
N GLY A 247 8.50 25.54 17.48
CA GLY A 247 7.05 25.34 17.40
C GLY A 247 6.62 23.91 17.69
N ARG A 248 5.30 23.69 17.55
CA ARG A 248 4.68 22.36 17.56
C ARG A 248 5.02 21.63 16.27
N VAL A 249 5.39 20.36 16.41
CA VAL A 249 5.68 19.49 15.27
C VAL A 249 4.38 19.04 14.62
N GLU A 250 4.26 19.32 13.33
CA GLU A 250 3.20 18.81 12.48
C GLU A 250 3.78 18.05 11.30
N LEU A 251 3.19 16.91 10.99
CA LEU A 251 3.57 16.03 9.89
C LEU A 251 2.42 15.93 8.90
N GLN A 252 2.74 15.96 7.61
CA GLN A 252 1.77 15.79 6.54
C GLN A 252 1.72 14.32 6.11
N PHE A 253 0.53 13.75 6.03
CA PHE A 253 0.28 12.40 5.54
C PHE A 253 -0.84 12.44 4.51
N LEU A 254 -0.59 11.96 3.29
CA LEU A 254 -1.58 11.95 2.19
C LEU A 254 -2.33 13.30 2.03
N LYS A 255 -1.62 14.42 2.25
CA LYS A 255 -2.07 15.82 2.23
C LYS A 255 -2.76 16.36 3.49
N GLU A 256 -3.00 15.55 4.50
CA GLU A 256 -3.55 15.99 5.79
C GLU A 256 -2.44 16.25 6.82
N TRP A 257 -2.57 17.31 7.61
CA TRP A 257 -1.62 17.64 8.68
C TRP A 257 -2.08 17.04 10.01
N GLY A 258 -1.20 16.32 10.70
CA GLY A 258 -1.41 15.79 12.04
C GLY A 258 -0.33 16.24 13.02
N THR A 259 -0.59 16.09 14.32
CA THR A 259 0.37 16.41 15.38
C THR A 259 1.08 15.17 15.91
N VAL A 260 2.31 15.35 16.39
CA VAL A 260 3.10 14.26 16.97
C VAL A 260 2.83 14.12 18.47
N CYS A 261 2.65 12.89 18.94
CA CYS A 261 2.48 12.58 20.35
C CYS A 261 3.79 12.83 21.13
N ASP A 262 3.69 13.57 22.25
CA ASP A 262 4.85 13.91 23.09
C ASP A 262 5.36 12.72 23.93
N ALA A 263 4.56 11.68 24.12
CA ALA A 263 4.90 10.50 24.92
C ALA A 263 6.15 9.74 24.42
N CYS A 264 6.43 9.80 23.11
CA CYS A 264 7.60 9.19 22.48
C CYS A 264 8.55 10.22 21.86
N TRP A 265 8.29 11.52 22.04
CA TRP A 265 9.08 12.59 21.45
C TRP A 265 10.29 12.92 22.33
N ASP A 266 11.49 12.52 21.88
CA ASP A 266 12.73 12.75 22.61
C ASP A 266 13.70 13.70 21.87
N MET A 267 14.81 14.03 22.53
CA MET A 267 15.85 14.90 21.96
C MET A 267 16.50 14.33 20.69
N ARG A 268 16.48 13.00 20.49
CA ARG A 268 17.05 12.35 19.30
C ARG A 268 16.11 12.58 18.12
N ALA A 269 14.82 12.31 18.31
CA ALA A 269 13.77 12.58 17.33
C ALA A 269 13.74 14.06 16.94
N ALA A 270 13.78 14.96 17.94
CA ALA A 270 13.85 16.40 17.70
C ALA A 270 15.11 16.80 16.89
N SER A 271 16.26 16.19 17.17
CA SER A 271 17.50 16.47 16.43
C SER A 271 17.48 15.94 15.00
N VAL A 272 16.70 14.90 14.70
CA VAL A 272 16.45 14.45 13.33
C VAL A 272 15.56 15.46 12.61
N LEU A 273 14.45 15.88 13.24
CA LEU A 273 13.55 16.88 12.69
C LEU A 273 14.26 18.22 12.40
N CYS A 274 15.03 18.75 13.35
CA CYS A 274 15.76 20.01 13.18
C CYS A 274 16.78 19.92 12.03
N ARG A 275 17.41 18.76 11.82
CA ARG A 275 18.30 18.55 10.67
C ARG A 275 17.53 18.54 9.35
N GLN A 276 16.36 17.87 9.30
CA GLN A 276 15.51 17.84 8.12
C GLN A 276 14.96 19.22 7.74
N LEU A 277 14.65 20.07 8.73
CA LEU A 277 14.24 21.47 8.54
C LEU A 277 15.41 22.43 8.25
N ASN A 278 16.65 21.94 8.20
CA ASN A 278 17.85 22.76 8.09
C ASN A 278 18.01 23.81 9.22
N CYS A 279 17.55 23.45 10.42
CA CYS A 279 17.60 24.25 11.65
C CYS A 279 18.76 23.85 12.59
N GLY A 280 19.58 22.88 12.20
CA GLY A 280 20.70 22.38 13.00
C GLY A 280 20.32 21.27 13.98
N ILE A 281 20.88 21.28 15.18
CA ILE A 281 20.64 20.26 16.23
C ILE A 281 19.58 20.79 17.20
N ALA A 282 18.69 19.92 17.68
CA ALA A 282 17.69 20.32 18.66
C ALA A 282 18.34 20.74 19.98
N VAL A 283 17.90 21.88 20.52
CA VAL A 283 18.43 22.45 21.77
C VAL A 283 17.53 22.12 22.96
N SER A 284 16.23 21.91 22.73
CA SER A 284 15.28 21.57 23.79
C SER A 284 14.03 20.89 23.21
N VAL A 285 13.45 19.98 23.99
CA VAL A 285 12.10 19.45 23.80
C VAL A 285 11.26 19.94 24.98
N VAL A 286 10.17 20.65 24.69
CA VAL A 286 9.24 21.20 25.68
C VAL A 286 8.00 20.30 25.77
N GLY A 287 7.55 19.99 26.98
CA GLY A 287 6.37 19.14 27.23
C GLY A 287 5.04 19.85 26.98
N SER A 288 3.95 19.05 26.89
CA SER A 288 2.54 19.36 26.62
C SER A 288 2.14 20.83 26.38
N ASP A 289 1.60 21.08 25.17
CA ASP A 289 0.87 22.27 24.70
C ASP A 289 1.59 23.62 24.77
N TRP A 290 2.90 23.63 24.96
CA TRP A 290 3.68 24.88 25.00
C TRP A 290 3.47 25.77 23.76
N PHE A 291 3.21 25.15 22.61
CA PHE A 291 2.89 25.82 21.35
C PHE A 291 1.40 25.69 20.95
N GLY A 292 0.55 25.30 21.90
CA GLY A 292 -0.89 25.05 21.77
C GLY A 292 -1.25 23.62 21.35
N GLU A 293 -2.45 23.17 21.70
CA GLU A 293 -3.00 21.87 21.29
C GLU A 293 -3.21 21.78 19.77
N GLY A 294 -2.89 20.61 19.20
CA GLY A 294 -3.21 20.26 17.82
C GLY A 294 -4.71 20.17 17.60
N ARG A 295 -5.20 20.59 16.43
CA ARG A 295 -6.64 20.48 16.08
C ARG A 295 -7.00 19.18 15.37
N ASN A 296 -6.00 18.37 15.01
CA ASN A 296 -6.15 17.19 14.17
C ASN A 296 -5.65 15.93 14.90
N GLU A 297 -5.79 14.78 14.24
CA GLU A 297 -5.40 13.48 14.76
C GLU A 297 -3.95 13.46 15.29
N THR A 298 -3.77 12.97 16.52
CA THR A 298 -2.46 12.86 17.16
C THR A 298 -1.86 11.50 16.84
N ARG A 299 -0.64 11.50 16.30
CA ARG A 299 0.02 10.29 15.80
C ARG A 299 1.23 9.95 16.64
N ALA A 300 1.42 8.66 16.92
CA ALA A 300 2.65 8.16 17.51
C ALA A 300 3.71 8.11 16.41
N ASP A 301 4.71 8.99 16.47
CA ASP A 301 5.85 8.91 15.58
C ASP A 301 7.09 8.45 16.35
N VAL A 302 7.94 7.67 15.68
CA VAL A 302 9.23 7.22 16.19
C VAL A 302 10.26 7.53 15.11
N PHE A 303 10.88 8.70 15.20
CA PHE A 303 12.07 9.04 14.42
C PHE A 303 13.26 8.19 14.91
N LEU A 304 13.34 6.94 14.47
CA LEU A 304 14.50 6.09 14.75
C LEU A 304 15.62 6.44 13.77
N SER A 305 16.64 7.15 14.25
CA SER A 305 17.88 7.28 13.50
C SER A 305 18.55 5.91 13.40
N GLY A 306 18.70 5.41 12.18
CA GLY A 306 19.67 4.37 11.86
C GLY A 306 21.05 4.77 12.39
N SER A 307 21.62 3.89 13.20
CA SER A 307 23.00 3.99 13.66
C SER A 307 23.93 3.46 12.59
N SER A 308 24.76 4.33 12.04
CA SER A 308 26.10 3.99 11.53
C SER A 308 27.06 5.07 11.99
#